data_AF-C6BIN5-F1
#
_entry.id   AF-C6BIN5-F1
#
_cell.length_a   1.000
_cell.length_b   1.000
_cell.length_c   1.000
_cell.angle_alpha   90.00
_cell.angle_beta   90.00
_cell.angle_gamma   90.00
#
_symmetry.space_group_name_H-M   'P 1'
#
loop_
_entity.id
_entity.type
_entity.pdbx_description
1 polymer ?
#
loop_
_entity_poly.entity_id
_entity_poly.type
_entity_poly.pdbx_seq_one_letter_code
_entity_poly.pdbx_strand_id
1 'polypeptide(L)'
;MTTSSEKAKRPSAEESLQAQRPVPADWRKGELLNVRNRGDFYVVTRYPEEYDAEKPNRAVKFTNLGECQNFVSDWYSRQTHDPRAR
;
A
#
# COMPACT_ATOMS: atom_id res chain seq x y z
N MET A 1 34.15 2.66 -34.61
CA MET A 1 32.75 2.95 -34.99
C MET A 1 31.86 2.24 -34.00
N THR A 2 31.11 2.99 -33.22
CA THR A 2 30.23 2.53 -32.13
C THR A 2 28.84 2.22 -32.66
N THR A 3 28.33 1.01 -32.42
CA THR A 3 26.91 0.64 -32.58
C THR A 3 26.49 -0.08 -31.31
N SER A 4 25.72 0.59 -30.47
CA SER A 4 24.25 0.60 -30.47
C SER A 4 23.74 -0.34 -29.39
N SER A 5 23.42 0.30 -28.28
CA SER A 5 22.53 -0.15 -27.22
C SER A 5 21.30 -0.87 -27.75
N GLU A 6 21.00 -2.03 -27.19
CA GLU A 6 19.60 -2.43 -26.98
C GLU A 6 19.54 -3.42 -25.80
N LYS A 7 19.70 -2.92 -24.58
CA LYS A 7 19.21 -3.63 -23.40
C LYS A 7 17.81 -3.09 -23.11
N ALA A 8 16.82 -3.72 -23.74
CA ALA A 8 15.42 -3.62 -23.32
C ALA A 8 15.32 -4.13 -21.87
N LYS A 9 15.53 -3.23 -20.90
CA LYS A 9 15.30 -3.51 -19.50
C LYS A 9 13.80 -3.43 -19.29
N ARG A 10 13.16 -4.60 -19.39
CA ARG A 10 11.76 -4.81 -18.98
C ARG A 10 11.59 -4.12 -17.62
N PRO A 11 10.58 -3.27 -17.42
CA PRO A 11 10.29 -2.80 -16.08
C PRO A 11 10.06 -4.05 -15.22
N SER A 12 10.79 -4.15 -14.11
CA SER A 12 10.68 -5.27 -13.19
C SER A 12 9.23 -5.32 -12.71
N ALA A 13 8.49 -6.31 -13.19
CA ALA A 13 7.11 -6.55 -12.81
C ALA A 13 6.96 -6.82 -11.28
N GLU A 14 8.07 -6.97 -10.57
CA GLU A 14 8.13 -7.11 -9.11
C GLU A 14 7.71 -5.84 -8.34
N GLU A 15 7.82 -4.64 -8.91
CA GLU A 15 7.36 -3.41 -8.22
C GLU A 15 5.85 -3.18 -8.33
N SER A 16 5.13 -3.94 -9.17
CA SER A 16 3.67 -3.85 -9.35
C SER A 16 2.88 -4.96 -8.66
N LEU A 17 3.55 -5.86 -7.92
CA LEU A 17 2.97 -7.05 -7.30
C LEU A 17 2.96 -7.02 -5.77
N GLN A 18 3.25 -5.88 -5.13
CA GLN A 18 2.77 -5.65 -3.77
C GLN A 18 1.26 -5.50 -3.83
N ALA A 19 0.59 -6.64 -3.67
CA ALA A 19 -0.84 -6.84 -3.73
C ALA A 19 -1.60 -5.56 -3.39
N GLN A 20 -2.29 -5.00 -4.39
CA GLN A 20 -3.38 -4.06 -4.19
C GLN A 20 -4.43 -4.79 -3.34
N ARG A 21 -4.21 -4.88 -2.03
CA ARG A 21 -5.22 -5.36 -1.10
C ARG A 21 -6.42 -4.46 -1.34
N PRO A 22 -7.62 -5.01 -1.55
CA PRO A 22 -8.78 -4.21 -1.85
C PRO A 22 -9.02 -3.29 -0.66
N VAL A 23 -8.64 -2.02 -0.80
CA VAL A 23 -9.11 -0.97 0.09
C VAL A 23 -10.57 -0.71 -0.24
N PRO A 24 -11.40 -0.33 0.74
CA PRO A 24 -12.78 0.03 0.46
C PRO A 24 -12.85 1.12 -0.63
N ALA A 25 -13.76 0.95 -1.59
CA ALA A 25 -13.80 1.77 -2.80
C ALA A 25 -14.03 3.28 -2.53
N ASP A 26 -14.57 3.60 -1.36
CA ASP A 26 -14.81 4.98 -0.93
C ASP A 26 -13.56 5.66 -0.31
N TRP A 27 -12.50 4.90 -0.04
CA TRP A 27 -11.27 5.47 0.52
C TRP A 27 -10.45 6.20 -0.53
N ARG A 28 -9.88 7.34 -0.14
CA ARG A 28 -9.01 8.14 -0.99
C ARG A 28 -7.58 8.14 -0.45
N LYS A 29 -6.60 7.93 -1.32
CA LYS A 29 -5.18 7.90 -0.93
C LYS A 29 -4.80 9.19 -0.18
N GLY A 30 -4.09 9.03 0.94
CA GLY A 30 -3.71 10.14 1.82
C GLY A 30 -4.75 10.54 2.87
N GLU A 31 -5.96 9.95 2.87
CA GLU A 31 -6.91 10.14 3.97
C GLU A 31 -6.36 9.57 5.29
N LEU A 32 -6.80 10.16 6.40
CA LEU A 32 -6.35 9.72 7.72
C LEU A 32 -6.86 8.31 8.02
N LEU A 33 -5.94 7.45 8.43
CA LEU A 33 -6.19 6.07 8.81
C LEU A 33 -6.16 5.90 10.34
N ASN A 34 -6.96 4.97 10.83
CA ASN A 34 -6.95 4.47 12.19
C ASN A 34 -6.37 3.04 12.17
N VAL A 35 -5.29 2.81 12.90
CA VAL A 35 -4.61 1.51 12.96
C VAL A 35 -4.74 0.96 14.36
N ARG A 36 -5.30 -0.25 14.50
CA ARG A 36 -5.46 -0.92 15.79
C ARG A 36 -4.86 -2.32 15.76
N ASN A 37 -4.13 -2.65 16.82
CA ASN A 37 -3.68 -4.00 17.08
C ASN A 37 -4.77 -4.73 17.89
N ARG A 38 -5.26 -5.87 17.40
CA ARG A 38 -6.28 -6.71 18.05
C ARG A 38 -5.70 -7.99 18.68
N GLY A 39 -4.38 -8.14 18.75
CA GLY A 39 -3.69 -9.33 19.24
C GLY A 39 -3.25 -10.23 18.09
N ASP A 40 -4.20 -10.87 17.42
CA ASP A 40 -3.93 -11.82 16.33
C ASP A 40 -3.74 -11.16 14.96
N PHE A 41 -4.25 -9.93 14.81
CA PHE A 41 -4.16 -9.16 13.57
C PHE A 41 -4.17 -7.66 13.85
N TYR A 42 -3.65 -6.92 12.89
CA TYR A 42 -3.76 -5.47 12.77
C TYR A 42 -4.94 -5.15 11.88
N VAL A 43 -5.69 -4.14 12.26
CA VAL A 43 -6.80 -3.64 11.48
C VAL A 43 -6.61 -2.17 11.19
N VAL A 44 -6.80 -1.81 9.93
CA VAL A 44 -6.76 -0.45 9.45
C VAL A 44 -8.16 -0.06 9.01
N THR A 45 -8.67 1.05 9.53
CA THR A 45 -9.92 1.69 9.12
C THR A 45 -9.66 3.15 8.73
N ARG A 46 -10.62 3.80 8.09
CA ARG A 46 -10.56 5.25 7.85
C ARG A 46 -10.87 5.98 9.15
N TYR A 47 -10.13 7.02 9.51
CA TYR A 47 -10.50 7.85 10.66
C TYR A 47 -11.72 8.73 10.30
N PRO A 48 -12.72 8.88 11.19
CA PRO A 48 -12.80 8.40 12.57
C PRO A 48 -13.52 7.05 12.76
N GLU A 49 -13.71 6.27 11.69
CA GLU A 49 -14.37 4.97 11.78
C GLU A 49 -13.59 4.00 12.70
N GLU A 50 -14.35 3.23 13.48
CA GLU A 50 -13.82 2.13 14.26
C GLU A 50 -14.02 0.81 13.52
N TYR A 51 -13.20 -0.18 13.88
CA TYR A 51 -13.38 -1.53 13.36
C TYR A 51 -14.71 -2.13 13.83
N ASP A 52 -15.58 -2.42 12.86
CA ASP A 52 -16.85 -3.11 13.02
C ASP A 52 -16.74 -4.51 12.38
N ALA A 53 -16.94 -5.56 13.18
CA ALA A 53 -16.86 -6.94 12.73
C ALA A 53 -18.03 -7.33 11.80
N GLU A 54 -19.17 -6.62 11.88
CA GLU A 54 -20.34 -6.81 11.03
C GLU A 54 -20.13 -6.18 9.64
N LYS A 55 -19.13 -5.30 9.51
CA LYS A 55 -18.78 -4.60 8.26
C LYS A 55 -17.30 -4.81 7.90
N PRO A 56 -16.87 -6.05 7.60
CA PRO A 56 -15.47 -6.33 7.27
C PRO A 56 -14.98 -5.58 6.04
N ASN A 57 -15.90 -5.18 5.13
CA ASN A 57 -15.59 -4.40 3.93
C ASN A 57 -15.21 -2.94 4.22
N ARG A 58 -15.28 -2.48 5.48
CA ARG A 58 -14.86 -1.13 5.92
C ARG A 58 -13.47 -1.13 6.55
N ALA A 59 -12.78 -2.27 6.54
CA ALA A 59 -11.51 -2.43 7.22
C ALA A 59 -10.55 -3.29 6.40
N VAL A 60 -9.26 -2.98 6.51
CA VAL A 60 -8.19 -3.80 5.93
C VAL A 60 -7.48 -4.52 7.08
N LYS A 61 -7.42 -5.85 7.00
CA LYS A 61 -6.79 -6.69 8.03
C LYS A 61 -5.41 -7.14 7.58
N PHE A 62 -4.49 -7.20 8.53
CA PHE A 62 -3.12 -7.68 8.35
C PHE A 62 -2.77 -8.62 9.48
N THR A 63 -2.33 -9.85 9.18
CA THR A 63 -1.81 -10.77 10.20
C THR A 63 -0.33 -10.51 10.49
N ASN A 64 0.35 -9.72 9.66
CA ASN A 64 1.75 -9.39 9.77
C ASN A 64 1.96 -7.88 9.99
N LEU A 65 2.78 -7.52 10.97
CA LEU A 65 3.10 -6.12 11.29
C LEU A 65 3.81 -5.40 10.15
N GLY A 66 4.79 -6.04 9.52
CA GLY A 66 5.55 -5.46 8.41
C GLY A 66 4.67 -5.15 7.21
N GLU A 67 3.72 -6.03 6.88
CA GLU A 67 2.74 -5.74 5.83
C GLU A 67 1.83 -4.56 6.18
N CYS A 68 1.39 -4.46 7.44
CA CYS A 68 0.59 -3.33 7.91
C CYS A 68 1.39 -2.01 7.81
N GLN A 69 2.66 -2.03 8.21
CA GLN A 69 3.54 -0.86 8.16
C GLN A 69 3.83 -0.44 6.72
N ASN A 70 4.09 -1.40 5.84
CA ASN A 70 4.30 -1.13 4.41
C ASN A 70 3.04 -0.51 3.79
N PHE A 71 1.85 -1.04 4.10
CA PHE A 71 0.59 -0.45 3.64
C PHE A 71 0.43 1.00 4.08
N VAL A 72 0.60 1.29 5.38
CA VAL A 72 0.47 2.65 5.91
C VAL A 72 1.52 3.58 5.31
N SER A 73 2.74 3.09 5.11
CA SER A 73 3.82 3.86 4.50
C SER A 73 3.51 4.20 3.05
N ASP A 74 3.05 3.23 2.23
CA ASP A 74 2.63 3.49 0.85
C ASP A 74 1.45 4.45 0.79
N TRP A 75 0.49 4.29 1.70
CA TRP A 75 -0.73 5.10 1.74
C TRP A 75 -0.43 6.60 1.83
N TYR A 76 0.56 6.97 2.63
CA TYR A 76 0.99 8.36 2.80
C TYR A 76 2.21 8.75 1.96
N SER A 77 2.83 7.79 1.27
CA SER A 77 3.93 8.10 0.36
C SER A 77 3.42 8.98 -0.77
N ARG A 78 4.02 10.16 -0.90
CA ARG A 78 3.91 10.97 -2.10
C ARG A 78 4.54 10.13 -3.22
N GLN A 79 3.82 9.88 -4.30
CA GLN A 79 4.41 9.32 -5.52
C GLN A 79 5.41 10.34 -6.08
N THR A 80 6.60 10.42 -5.49
CA THR A 80 7.73 11.14 -6.07
C THR A 80 8.35 10.18 -7.07
N HIS A 81 7.74 10.10 -8.25
CA HIS A 81 8.41 9.50 -9.39
C HIS A 81 9.43 10.52 -9.93
N ASP A 82 10.52 10.72 -9.18
CA ASP A 82 11.65 11.53 -9.63
C ASP A 82 12.68 10.60 -10.30
N PRO A 83 12.80 10.62 -11.64
CA PRO A 83 13.74 9.75 -12.36
C PRO A 83 15.20 10.21 -12.25
N ARG A 84 15.52 11.26 -11.47
CA ARG A 84 16.86 11.84 -11.34
C ARG A 84 17.53 11.54 -9.99
N ALA A 85 16.86 10.85 -9.07
CA ALA A 85 17.48 10.30 -7.87
C ALA A 85 18.32 9.04 -8.20
N ARG A 86 19.41 9.23 -8.96
CA ARG A 86 20.48 8.23 -9.15
C ARG A 86 21.82 8.92 -9.27
#